data_AF-A0AAD9KQR8-F1
#
_entry.id   AF-A0AAD9KQR8-F1
#
_cell.length_a   1.000
_cell.length_b   1.000
_cell.length_c   1.000
_cell.angle_alpha   90.00
_cell.angle_beta   90.00
_cell.angle_gamma   90.00
#
_symmetry.space_group_name_H-M   'P 1'
#
loop_
_entity.id
_entity.type
_entity.pdbx_description
1 polymer ?
#
loop_
_entity_poly.entity_id
_entity_poly.type
_entity_poly.pdbx_seq_one_letter_code
_entity_poly.pdbx_strand_id
1 'polypeptide(L)'
;MMENDTPKYINNTQIENVGSYFYLGQRCSSRDKNQDKEIQRRITAGWTGFANHRDIFKGNIGTCLKRQVYNSCVLPAMTHGAET
;
A
#
# COMPACT_ATOMS: atom_id res chain seq x y z
N MET A 1 20.41 19.20 -17.31
CA MET A 1 21.62 18.38 -17.49
C MET A 1 21.19 16.92 -17.32
N MET A 2 21.21 16.14 -18.40
CA MET A 2 20.74 14.75 -18.39
C MET A 2 21.84 13.89 -17.76
N GLU A 3 21.55 13.31 -16.60
CA GLU A 3 22.42 12.33 -15.95
C GLU A 3 22.43 11.08 -16.83
N ASN A 4 23.61 10.72 -17.32
CA ASN A 4 23.82 9.70 -18.36
C ASN A 4 23.16 8.38 -17.97
N ASP A 5 22.28 7.90 -18.85
CA ASP A 5 21.58 6.61 -18.72
C ASP A 5 22.54 5.47 -19.08
N THR A 6 23.45 5.17 -18.16
CA THR A 6 24.37 4.05 -18.33
C THR A 6 23.60 2.73 -18.16
N PRO A 7 23.69 1.80 -19.13
CA PRO A 7 22.95 0.55 -19.07
C PRO A 7 23.41 -0.27 -17.87
N LYS A 8 22.47 -0.65 -17.01
CA LYS A 8 22.71 -1.48 -15.83
C LYS A 8 22.43 -2.95 -16.16
N TYR A 9 23.30 -3.83 -15.70
CA TYR A 9 23.19 -5.27 -15.94
C TYR A 9 23.13 -6.04 -14.62
N ILE A 10 22.22 -7.01 -14.53
CA ILE A 10 22.16 -7.99 -13.45
C ILE A 10 22.17 -9.37 -14.11
N ASN A 11 23.12 -10.24 -13.74
CA ASN A 11 23.27 -11.59 -14.34
C ASN A 11 23.23 -11.58 -15.87
N ASN A 12 24.01 -10.69 -16.50
CA ASN A 12 24.07 -10.49 -17.96
C ASN A 12 22.74 -10.03 -18.62
N THR A 13 21.73 -9.69 -17.83
CA THR A 13 20.45 -9.13 -18.31
C THR A 13 20.46 -7.61 -18.13
N GLN A 14 20.19 -6.87 -19.20
CA GLN A 14 20.04 -5.42 -19.13
C GLN A 14 18.74 -5.07 -18.40
N ILE A 15 18.81 -4.20 -17.40
CA ILE A 15 17.68 -3.76 -16.59
C ILE A 15 17.28 -2.35 -17.01
N GLU A 16 15.97 -2.12 -17.10
CA GLU A 16 15.41 -0.80 -17.40
C GLU A 16 15.63 0.16 -16.22
N ASN A 17 16.06 1.38 -16.53
CA ASN A 17 16.23 2.44 -15.54
C ASN A 17 14.94 3.26 -15.43
N VAL A 18 14.06 2.86 -14.50
CA VAL A 18 12.77 3.52 -14.27
C VAL A 18 12.83 4.40 -13.03
N GLY A 19 12.37 5.65 -13.15
CA GLY A 19 12.32 6.60 -12.01
C GLY A 19 11.34 6.18 -10.90
N SER A 20 10.25 5.50 -11.27
CA SER A 20 9.31 4.89 -10.33
C SER A 20 8.69 3.64 -10.91
N TYR A 21 8.51 2.61 -10.09
CA TYR A 21 7.92 1.33 -10.46
C TYR A 21 6.86 0.92 -9.43
N PHE A 22 5.78 0.27 -9.87
CA PHE A 22 4.81 -0.33 -8.95
C PHE A 22 5.21 -1.77 -8.69
N TYR A 23 5.73 -2.05 -7.50
CA TYR A 23 6.11 -3.38 -7.07
C TYR A 23 5.25 -3.79 -5.88
N LEU A 24 4.64 -4.96 -5.97
CA LEU A 24 3.73 -5.49 -4.96
C LEU A 24 2.72 -4.45 -4.46
N GLY A 25 2.12 -3.72 -5.42
CA GLY A 25 1.03 -2.79 -5.13
C GLY A 25 1.51 -1.49 -4.49
N GLN A 26 2.80 -1.36 -4.21
CA GLN A 26 3.45 -0.19 -3.66
C GLN A 26 4.21 0.56 -4.76
N ARG A 27 4.08 1.89 -4.78
CA ARG A 27 4.92 2.73 -5.65
C ARG A 27 6.31 2.84 -5.04
N CYS A 28 7.29 2.21 -5.65
CA CYS A 28 8.69 2.33 -5.33
C CYS A 28 9.31 3.38 -6.25
N SER A 29 9.69 4.54 -5.72
CA SER A 29 10.42 5.57 -6.46
C SER A 29 11.81 5.73 -5.87
N SER A 30 12.83 5.60 -6.71
CA SER A 30 14.22 5.78 -6.30
C SER A 30 14.54 7.26 -6.05
N ARG A 31 13.76 8.18 -6.64
CA ARG A 31 14.03 9.62 -6.63
C ARG A 31 13.09 10.42 -5.73
N ASP A 32 11.89 9.89 -5.51
CA ASP A 32 10.81 10.58 -4.81
C ASP A 32 10.54 9.84 -3.49
N LYS A 33 11.13 10.35 -2.40
CA LYS A 33 10.89 9.82 -1.04
C LYS A 33 9.49 10.16 -0.52
N ASN A 34 8.71 10.94 -1.28
CA ASN A 34 7.39 11.34 -0.86
C ASN A 34 6.43 10.13 -0.88
N GLN A 35 6.09 9.65 0.32
CA GLN A 35 5.13 8.57 0.55
C GLN A 35 3.69 9.07 0.72
N ASP A 36 3.42 10.37 0.61
CA ASP A 36 2.10 10.98 0.85
C ASP A 36 1.00 10.28 0.04
N LYS A 37 1.25 9.97 -1.23
CA LYS A 37 0.27 9.29 -2.09
C LYS A 37 -0.07 7.88 -1.58
N GLU A 38 0.93 7.15 -1.10
CA GLU A 38 0.71 5.81 -0.53
C GLU A 38 0.03 5.89 0.84
N ILE A 39 0.40 6.88 1.66
CA ILE A 39 -0.26 7.17 2.94
C ILE A 39 -1.74 7.47 2.71
N GLN A 40 -2.07 8.36 1.76
CA GLN A 40 -3.46 8.67 1.40
C GLN A 40 -4.20 7.43 0.91
N ARG A 41 -3.57 6.61 0.06
CA ARG A 41 -4.18 5.35 -0.41
C ARG A 41 -4.54 4.42 0.77
N ARG A 42 -3.62 4.24 1.72
CA ARG A 42 -3.83 3.39 2.91
C ARG A 42 -4.95 3.94 3.81
N ILE A 43 -5.01 5.26 4.00
CA ILE A 43 -6.10 5.91 4.74
C ILE A 43 -7.44 5.62 4.07
N THR A 44 -7.55 5.81 2.75
CA THR A 44 -8.77 5.53 2.00
C THR A 44 -9.16 4.05 2.07
N ALA A 45 -8.20 3.13 1.95
CA ALA A 45 -8.46 1.69 2.06
C ALA A 45 -8.98 1.30 3.44
N GLY A 46 -8.37 1.82 4.52
CA GLY A 46 -8.84 1.61 5.89
C GLY A 46 -10.27 2.14 6.10
N TRP A 47 -10.57 3.35 5.62
CA TRP A 47 -11.92 3.90 5.69
C TRP A 47 -12.94 3.09 4.91
N THR A 48 -12.58 2.61 3.73
CA THR A 48 -13.44 1.75 2.90
C THR A 48 -13.73 0.43 3.60
N GLY A 49 -12.71 -0.23 4.15
CA GLY A 49 -12.87 -1.46 4.93
C GLY A 49 -13.75 -1.27 6.16
N PHE A 50 -13.60 -0.15 6.87
CA PHE A 50 -14.48 0.19 7.98
C PHE A 50 -15.93 0.43 7.52
N ALA A 51 -16.13 1.18 6.44
CA ALA A 51 -17.45 1.51 5.90
C ALA A 51 -18.22 0.26 5.45
N ASN A 52 -17.54 -0.73 4.87
CA ASN A 52 -18.13 -2.02 4.47
C ASN A 52 -18.69 -2.82 5.65
N HIS A 53 -18.15 -2.63 6.86
CA HIS A 53 -18.60 -3.31 8.08
C HIS A 53 -19.18 -2.34 9.12
N ARG A 54 -19.67 -1.17 8.66
CA ARG A 54 -20.18 -0.11 9.54
C ARG A 54 -21.26 -0.59 10.49
N ASP A 55 -22.09 -1.54 10.08
CA ASP A 55 -23.20 -2.05 10.89
C ASP A 55 -22.69 -2.85 12.09
N ILE A 56 -21.55 -3.53 11.93
CA ILE A 56 -20.85 -4.22 13.02
C ILE A 56 -20.23 -3.20 13.97
N PHE A 57 -19.50 -2.21 13.44
CA PHE A 57 -18.77 -1.24 14.25
C PHE A 57 -19.67 -0.24 14.98
N LYS A 58 -20.76 0.20 14.34
CA LYS A 58 -21.76 1.10 14.92
C LYS A 58 -22.87 0.37 15.69
N GLY A 59 -23.04 -0.92 15.46
CA GLY A 59 -24.03 -1.74 16.16
C GLY A 59 -23.68 -1.98 17.63
N ASN A 60 -24.69 -2.46 18.39
CA ASN A 60 -24.55 -2.88 19.77
C ASN A 60 -23.89 -4.27 19.87
N ILE A 61 -22.63 -4.35 19.46
CA ILE A 61 -21.81 -5.56 19.47
C ILE A 61 -20.67 -5.38 20.47
N GLY A 62 -20.31 -6.44 21.18
CA GLY A 62 -19.20 -6.42 22.12
C GLY A 62 -17.86 -6.07 21.46
N THR A 63 -17.04 -5.27 22.15
CA THR A 63 -15.75 -4.77 21.66
C THR A 63 -14.81 -5.90 21.20
N CYS A 64 -14.87 -7.08 21.82
CA CYS A 64 -14.05 -8.22 21.44
C CYS A 64 -14.30 -8.66 19.97
N LEU A 65 -15.56 -8.73 19.55
CA LEU A 65 -15.95 -9.11 18.19
C LEU A 65 -15.64 -8.00 17.19
N LYS A 66 -15.89 -6.73 17.56
CA LYS A 66 -15.49 -5.57 16.75
C LYS A 66 -13.98 -5.59 16.47
N ARG A 67 -13.16 -5.87 17.49
CA ARG A 67 -11.71 -6.00 17.34
C ARG A 67 -11.31 -7.13 16.40
N GLN A 68 -11.97 -8.29 16.46
CA GLN A 68 -11.69 -9.39 15.54
C GLN A 68 -11.94 -8.97 14.10
N VAL A 69 -13.10 -8.39 13.79
CA VAL A 69 -13.43 -7.90 12.45
C VAL A 69 -12.48 -6.80 11.98
N TYR A 70 -12.09 -5.89 12.88
CA TYR A 70 -11.10 -4.87 12.57
C TYR A 70 -9.77 -5.50 12.16
N ASN A 71 -9.24 -6.42 12.96
CA ASN A 71 -7.95 -7.06 12.72
C ASN A 71 -7.95 -7.96 11.48
N SER A 72 -9.08 -8.59 11.13
CA SER A 72 -9.18 -9.47 9.96
C SER A 72 -9.48 -8.74 8.65
N CYS A 73 -10.17 -7.60 8.69
CA CYS A 73 -10.71 -6.96 7.49
C CYS A 73 -10.22 -5.53 7.26
N VAL A 74 -10.15 -4.72 8.32
CA VAL A 74 -9.80 -3.29 8.20
C VAL A 74 -8.29 -3.09 8.24
N LEU A 75 -7.63 -3.71 9.23
CA LEU A 75 -6.18 -3.63 9.40
C LEU A 75 -5.45 -4.16 8.16
N PRO A 76 -5.82 -5.32 7.57
CA PRO A 76 -5.15 -5.78 6.36
C PRO A 76 -5.37 -4.87 5.15
N ALA A 77 -6.56 -4.28 4.99
CA ALA A 77 -6.80 -3.35 3.87
C ALA A 77 -5.86 -2.12 3.90
N MET A 78 -5.48 -1.65 5.09
CA MET A 78 -4.54 -0.52 5.24
C MET A 78 -3.06 -0.94 5.28
N THR A 79 -2.73 -2.19 5.63
CA THR A 79 -1.34 -2.67 5.75
C THR A 79 -0.87 -3.56 4.59
N HIS A 80 -1.72 -4.48 4.12
CA HIS A 80 -1.38 -5.51 3.13
C HIS A 80 -1.41 -5.05 1.67
N GLY A 81 -1.78 -3.80 1.38
CA GLY A 81 -1.53 -3.21 0.06
C GLY A 81 -0.05 -3.12 -0.35
N ALA A 82 0.87 -3.52 0.55
CA ALA A 82 2.31 -3.62 0.32
C ALA A 82 2.80 -5.04 -0.06
N GLU A 83 1.92 -6.05 -0.08
CA GLU A 83 2.29 -7.46 -0.33
C GLU A 83 1.87 -8.02 -1.70
N THR A 84 1.12 -7.29 -2.55
CA THR A 84 0.53 -7.85 -3.80
C THR A 84 0.96 -7.14 -5.06
#